data_AF-A0A945C645-F1
#
_entry.id   AF-A0A945C645-F1
#
_cell.length_a   1.000
_cell.length_b   1.000
_cell.length_c   1.000
_cell.angle_alpha   90.00
_cell.angle_beta   90.00
_cell.angle_gamma   90.00
#
_symmetry.space_group_name_H-M   'P 1'
#
loop_
_entity.id
_entity.type
_entity.pdbx_description
1 polymer ?
#
loop_
_entity_poly.entity_id
_entity_poly.type
_entity_poly.pdbx_seq_one_letter_code
_entity_poly.pdbx_strand_id
1 'polypeptide(L)'
;MEHFKDDRLAKDAQQLISIPVIWGVLPFLIMMDLVIEIYQHICFPLYGLECVDRSSYIKIDRQKLSYLNFRQRFACVYCGYTNGLFSYWVMIGATTEKYWCGIQHAADENFISPTHHKDFAKFGSKNDYEKKYKN
;
A
#
# COMPACT_ATOMS: atom_id res chain seq x y z
N MET A 1 4.90 36.71 20.78
CA MET A 1 3.95 36.54 19.65
C MET A 1 4.65 36.51 18.29
N GLU A 2 5.76 37.22 18.10
CA GLU A 2 6.54 37.20 16.84
C GLU A 2 7.21 35.84 16.57
N HIS A 3 7.80 35.21 17.58
CA HIS A 3 8.44 33.89 17.45
C HIS A 3 7.50 32.80 16.88
N PHE A 4 6.23 32.79 17.31
CA PHE A 4 5.22 31.84 16.83
C PHE A 4 4.71 32.13 15.40
N LYS A 5 4.88 33.36 14.92
CA LYS A 5 4.51 33.75 13.54
C LYS A 5 5.64 33.36 12.58
N ASP A 6 6.88 33.53 13.01
CA ASP A 6 8.08 33.12 12.28
C ASP A 6 8.16 31.59 12.13
N ASP A 7 7.88 30.84 13.20
CA ASP A 7 7.79 29.37 13.15
C ASP A 7 6.72 28.84 12.19
N ARG A 8 5.62 29.58 11.99
CA ARG A 8 4.57 29.20 11.03
C ARG A 8 4.97 29.51 9.60
N LEU A 9 5.58 30.66 9.35
CA LEU A 9 6.09 31.03 8.03
C LEU A 9 7.20 30.06 7.57
N ALA A 10 8.10 29.66 8.47
CA ALA A 10 9.13 28.67 8.17
C ALA A 10 8.54 27.30 7.79
N LYS A 11 7.51 26.83 8.51
CA LYS A 11 6.81 25.57 8.20
C LYS A 11 6.05 25.63 6.86
N ASP A 12 5.39 26.74 6.58
CA ASP A 12 4.68 26.93 5.30
C ASP A 12 5.67 26.94 4.12
N ALA A 13 6.84 27.55 4.29
CA ALA A 13 7.91 27.54 3.28
C ALA A 13 8.47 26.11 3.06
N GLN A 14 8.75 25.37 4.13
CA GLN A 14 9.20 23.97 4.03
C GLN A 14 8.18 23.07 3.30
N GLN A 15 6.89 23.27 3.57
CA GLN A 15 5.82 22.55 2.87
C GLN A 15 5.80 22.90 1.39
N LEU A 16 5.88 24.18 1.03
CA LEU A 16 5.87 24.61 -0.36
C LEU A 16 7.07 24.06 -1.16
N ILE A 17 8.25 23.99 -0.53
CA ILE A 17 9.46 23.45 -1.16
C ILE A 17 9.37 21.92 -1.34
N SER A 18 8.73 21.21 -0.40
CA SER A 18 8.61 19.75 -0.47
C SER A 18 7.49 19.26 -1.40
N ILE A 19 6.49 20.09 -1.70
CA ILE A 19 5.38 19.75 -2.62
C ILE A 19 5.91 19.24 -3.98
N PRO A 20 6.79 19.95 -4.72
CA PRO A 20 7.30 19.45 -6.00
C PRO A 20 7.96 18.07 -5.90
N VAL A 21 8.69 17.80 -4.82
CA VAL A 21 9.37 16.50 -4.61
C VAL A 21 8.34 15.39 -4.38
N ILE A 22 7.36 15.62 -3.50
CA ILE A 22 6.31 14.64 -3.20
C ILE A 22 5.51 14.32 -4.47
N TRP A 23 5.08 15.34 -5.20
CA TRP A 23 4.31 15.16 -6.43
C TRP A 23 5.16 14.61 -7.58
N GLY A 24 6.48 14.84 -7.57
CA GLY A 24 7.42 14.23 -8.51
C GLY A 24 7.53 12.71 -8.40
N VAL A 25 7.10 12.11 -7.28
CA VAL A 25 7.03 10.64 -7.11
C VAL A 25 5.80 10.06 -7.83
N LEU A 26 4.74 10.84 -8.03
CA LEU A 26 3.46 10.37 -8.57
C LEU A 26 3.57 9.70 -9.96
N PRO A 27 4.34 10.22 -10.93
CA PRO A 27 4.50 9.56 -12.23
C PRO A 27 5.09 8.14 -12.11
N PHE A 28 6.03 7.93 -11.19
CA PHE A 28 6.63 6.61 -10.96
C PHE A 28 5.64 5.64 -10.31
N LEU A 29 4.80 6.14 -9.39
CA LEU A 29 3.73 5.34 -8.80
C LEU A 29 2.70 4.91 -9.84
N ILE A 30 2.30 5.82 -10.74
CA ILE A 30 1.38 5.50 -11.84
C ILE A 30 2.00 4.47 -12.79
N MET A 31 3.27 4.64 -13.16
CA MET A 31 3.98 3.68 -14.00
C MET A 31 4.03 2.29 -13.36
N MET A 32 4.41 2.22 -12.08
CA MET A 32 4.47 0.95 -11.35
C MET A 32 3.08 0.32 -11.19
N ASP A 33 2.06 1.14 -10.95
CA ASP A 33 0.67 0.70 -10.86
C ASP A 33 0.22 0.01 -12.15
N LEU A 34 0.51 0.60 -13.30
CA LEU A 34 0.19 0.00 -14.60
C LEU A 34 0.88 -1.36 -14.79
N VAL A 35 2.15 -1.46 -14.39
CA VAL A 35 2.90 -2.72 -14.49
C VAL A 35 2.29 -3.79 -13.58
N ILE A 36 1.96 -3.44 -12.33
CA ILE A 36 1.35 -4.36 -11.36
C ILE A 36 -0.06 -4.78 -11.80
N GLU A 37 -0.81 -3.86 -12.41
CA GLU A 37 -2.13 -4.14 -12.95
C GLU A 37 -2.07 -5.15 -14.10
N ILE A 38 -1.15 -4.94 -15.04
CA ILE A 38 -0.89 -5.90 -16.13
C ILE A 38 -0.45 -7.24 -15.55
N TYR A 39 0.44 -7.23 -14.56
CA TYR A 39 0.93 -8.44 -13.90
C TYR A 39 -0.21 -9.31 -13.35
N GLN A 40 -1.10 -8.76 -12.51
CA GLN A 40 -2.16 -9.58 -11.93
C GLN A 40 -3.17 -10.04 -12.99
N HIS A 41 -3.51 -9.19 -13.96
CA HIS A 41 -4.49 -9.54 -15.01
C HIS A 41 -3.99 -10.62 -15.97
N ILE A 42 -2.67 -10.79 -16.09
CA ILE A 42 -2.08 -11.89 -16.85
C ILE A 42 -1.90 -13.12 -15.95
N CYS A 43 -1.22 -12.97 -14.81
CA CYS A 43 -0.81 -14.10 -13.99
C CYS A 43 -1.97 -14.74 -13.22
N PHE A 44 -2.89 -13.97 -12.67
CA PHE A 44 -3.92 -14.52 -11.78
C PHE A 44 -4.90 -15.42 -12.54
N PRO A 45 -5.43 -15.03 -13.71
CA PRO A 45 -6.25 -15.94 -14.52
C PRO A 45 -5.50 -17.21 -14.94
N LEU A 46 -4.20 -17.12 -15.27
CA LEU A 46 -3.37 -18.28 -15.59
C LEU A 46 -3.23 -19.25 -14.40
N TYR A 47 -3.26 -18.73 -13.19
CA TYR A 47 -3.21 -19.51 -11.95
C TYR A 47 -4.59 -19.92 -11.41
N GLY A 48 -5.68 -19.52 -12.07
CA GLY A 48 -7.05 -19.73 -11.56
C GLY A 48 -7.39 -18.88 -10.33
N LEU A 49 -6.70 -17.76 -10.14
CA LEU A 49 -6.92 -16.80 -9.05
C LEU A 49 -7.79 -15.63 -9.54
N GLU A 50 -8.55 -15.03 -8.63
CA GLU A 50 -9.31 -13.80 -8.90
C GLU A 50 -8.42 -12.57 -8.74
N CYS A 51 -8.53 -11.61 -9.67
CA CYS A 51 -7.87 -10.30 -9.57
C CYS A 51 -8.28 -9.58 -8.28
N VAL A 52 -7.35 -8.86 -7.66
CA VAL A 52 -7.65 -8.06 -6.48
C VAL A 52 -8.47 -6.85 -6.90
N ASP A 53 -9.63 -6.66 -6.28
CA ASP A 53 -10.46 -5.49 -6.53
C ASP A 53 -9.80 -4.21 -6.00
N ARG A 54 -9.43 -3.32 -6.91
CA ARG A 54 -8.82 -2.02 -6.61
C ARG A 54 -9.73 -1.12 -5.77
N SER A 55 -11.04 -1.19 -5.99
CA SER A 55 -11.99 -0.26 -5.35
C SER A 55 -12.09 -0.47 -3.84
N SER A 56 -11.76 -1.68 -3.37
CA SER A 56 -11.67 -2.04 -1.96
C SER A 56 -10.49 -1.37 -1.23
N TYR A 57 -9.49 -0.84 -1.94
CA TYR A 57 -8.26 -0.30 -1.34
C TYR A 57 -8.12 1.21 -1.52
N ILE A 58 -8.53 1.76 -2.66
CA ILE A 58 -8.31 3.17 -2.99
C ILE A 58 -9.59 3.97 -2.76
N LYS A 59 -9.63 4.75 -1.67
CA LYS A 59 -10.75 5.65 -1.35
C LYS A 59 -10.28 7.09 -1.21
N ILE A 60 -10.88 7.98 -2.00
CA ILE A 60 -10.55 9.41 -2.07
C ILE A 60 -11.83 10.22 -1.79
N ASP A 61 -12.14 10.45 -0.52
CA ASP A 61 -13.33 11.18 -0.07
C ASP A 61 -13.03 12.37 0.84
N ARG A 62 -11.89 12.36 1.55
CA ARG A 62 -11.49 13.38 2.54
C ARG A 62 -11.39 14.79 1.95
N GLN A 63 -11.09 14.94 0.67
CA GLN A 63 -11.05 16.25 -0.01
C GLN A 63 -12.42 16.96 -0.04
N LYS A 64 -13.51 16.24 0.22
CA LYS A 64 -14.88 16.79 0.29
C LYS A 64 -15.17 17.49 1.64
N LEU A 65 -14.27 17.36 2.63
CA LEU A 65 -14.45 17.98 3.94
C LEU A 65 -14.37 19.51 3.83
N SER A 66 -15.43 20.18 4.31
CA SER A 66 -15.63 21.62 4.14
C SER A 66 -14.59 22.48 4.85
N TYR A 67 -14.05 21.99 5.97
CA TYR A 67 -13.05 22.68 6.79
C TYR A 67 -11.62 22.60 6.26
N LEU A 68 -11.37 21.86 5.17
CA LEU A 68 -10.04 21.78 4.56
C LEU A 68 -9.82 22.90 3.54
N ASN A 69 -8.66 23.54 3.61
CA ASN A 69 -8.18 24.47 2.60
C ASN A 69 -7.75 23.73 1.32
N PHE A 70 -7.65 24.46 0.20
CA PHE A 70 -7.25 23.90 -1.10
C PHE A 70 -5.98 23.04 -1.01
N ARG A 71 -4.87 23.56 -0.46
CA ARG A 71 -3.61 22.79 -0.32
C ARG A 71 -3.79 21.48 0.46
N GLN A 72 -4.57 21.50 1.53
CA GLN A 72 -4.84 20.32 2.35
C GLN A 72 -5.69 19.30 1.59
N ARG A 73 -6.66 19.74 0.79
CA ARG A 73 -7.44 18.86 -0.08
C ARG A 73 -6.55 18.13 -1.10
N PHE A 74 -5.63 18.84 -1.76
CA PHE A 74 -4.66 18.22 -2.69
C PHE A 74 -3.78 17.19 -1.98
N ALA A 75 -3.24 17.53 -0.80
CA ALA A 75 -2.46 16.59 0.00
C ALA A 75 -3.29 15.37 0.41
N CYS A 76 -4.56 15.54 0.80
CA CYS A 76 -5.46 14.43 1.11
C CYS A 76 -5.71 13.51 -0.09
N VAL A 77 -5.86 14.06 -1.30
CA VAL A 77 -6.00 13.24 -2.52
C VAL A 77 -4.74 12.42 -2.74
N TYR A 78 -3.56 13.05 -2.67
CA TYR A 78 -2.29 12.36 -2.83
C TYR A 78 -2.13 11.23 -1.82
N CYS A 79 -2.24 11.53 -0.52
CA CYS A 79 -2.05 10.52 0.53
C CYS A 79 -3.14 9.43 0.51
N GLY A 80 -4.37 9.77 0.17
CA GLY A 80 -5.45 8.79 0.01
C GLY A 80 -5.19 7.83 -1.13
N TYR A 81 -4.71 8.35 -2.26
CA TYR A 81 -4.31 7.54 -3.41
C TYR A 81 -3.11 6.65 -3.11
N THR A 82 -1.98 7.23 -2.65
CA THR A 82 -0.72 6.50 -2.51
C THR A 82 -0.77 5.42 -1.44
N ASN A 83 -1.38 5.70 -0.27
CA ASN A 83 -1.49 4.66 0.77
C ASN A 83 -2.43 3.54 0.33
N GLY A 84 -3.57 3.87 -0.28
CA GLY A 84 -4.48 2.86 -0.83
C GLY A 84 -3.79 2.00 -1.90
N LEU A 85 -3.01 2.64 -2.77
CA LEU A 85 -2.23 1.98 -3.81
C LEU A 85 -1.18 1.01 -3.24
N PHE A 86 -0.45 1.40 -2.19
CA PHE A 86 0.50 0.48 -1.55
C PHE A 86 -0.19 -0.69 -0.86
N SER A 87 -1.31 -0.46 -0.17
CA SER A 87 -2.10 -1.55 0.40
C SER A 87 -2.63 -2.50 -0.68
N TYR A 88 -3.04 -1.96 -1.82
CA TYR A 88 -3.48 -2.73 -2.98
C TYR A 88 -2.37 -3.64 -3.51
N TRP A 89 -1.17 -3.08 -3.74
CA TRP A 89 -0.02 -3.84 -4.22
C TRP A 89 0.44 -4.91 -3.23
N VAL A 90 0.41 -4.61 -1.92
CA VAL A 90 0.70 -5.61 -0.88
C VAL A 90 -0.28 -6.77 -0.97
N MET A 91 -1.57 -6.51 -1.21
CA MET A 91 -2.55 -7.59 -1.37
C MET A 91 -2.26 -8.44 -2.63
N ILE A 92 -1.94 -7.81 -3.75
CA ILE A 92 -1.57 -8.55 -4.98
C ILE A 92 -0.35 -9.45 -4.70
N GLY A 93 0.67 -8.91 -4.02
CA GLY A 93 1.84 -9.68 -3.57
C GLY A 93 1.45 -10.81 -2.61
N ALA A 94 0.59 -10.56 -1.65
CA ALA A 94 0.10 -11.54 -0.68
C ALA A 94 -0.69 -12.68 -1.34
N THR A 95 -1.54 -12.39 -2.32
CA THR A 95 -2.26 -13.40 -3.11
C THR A 95 -1.28 -14.27 -3.90
N THR A 96 -0.25 -13.64 -4.48
CA THR A 96 0.84 -14.34 -5.17
C THR A 96 1.62 -15.24 -4.20
N GLU A 97 1.99 -14.70 -3.05
CA GLU A 97 2.75 -15.40 -2.02
C GLU A 97 1.97 -16.61 -1.49
N LYS A 98 0.65 -16.46 -1.27
CA LYS A 98 -0.23 -17.54 -0.84
C LYS A 98 -0.31 -18.67 -1.87
N TYR A 99 -0.32 -18.33 -3.17
CA TYR A 99 -0.35 -19.31 -4.25
C TYR A 99 0.95 -20.11 -4.33
N TRP A 100 2.11 -19.45 -4.25
CA TRP A 100 3.41 -20.10 -4.47
C TRP A 100 4.02 -20.75 -3.23
N CYS A 101 3.91 -20.09 -2.07
CA CYS A 101 4.64 -20.48 -0.87
C CYS A 101 3.70 -20.68 0.31
N GLY A 102 2.91 -19.67 0.69
CA GLY A 102 1.96 -19.78 1.79
C GLY A 102 2.57 -20.22 3.12
N ILE A 103 3.85 -19.91 3.40
CA ILE A 103 4.55 -20.25 4.65
C ILE A 103 4.93 -18.95 5.37
N GLN A 104 4.71 -18.91 6.69
CA GLN A 104 5.08 -17.80 7.55
C GLN A 104 6.61 -17.65 7.65
N HIS A 105 7.09 -16.43 7.89
CA HIS A 105 8.48 -16.22 8.29
C HIS A 105 8.79 -16.84 9.66
N ALA A 106 10.06 -17.13 9.91
CA ALA A 106 10.53 -17.48 11.25
C ALA A 106 10.23 -16.34 12.24
N ALA A 107 9.99 -16.68 13.50
CA ALA A 107 9.72 -15.67 14.52
C ALA A 107 10.96 -14.78 14.75
N ASP A 108 10.79 -13.48 14.61
CA ASP A 108 11.80 -12.45 14.85
C ASP A 108 11.10 -11.24 15.48
N GLU A 109 11.58 -10.82 16.65
CA GLU A 109 11.01 -9.69 17.41
C GLU A 109 11.17 -8.34 16.70
N ASN A 110 12.16 -8.22 15.80
CA ASN A 110 12.40 -7.02 15.04
C ASN A 110 11.65 -6.99 13.70
N PHE A 111 10.99 -8.10 13.33
CA PHE A 111 10.31 -8.23 12.06
C PHE A 111 8.83 -7.85 12.18
N ILE A 112 8.40 -6.89 11.37
CA ILE A 112 6.99 -6.52 11.25
C ILE A 112 6.30 -7.56 10.37
N SER A 113 5.68 -8.55 11.01
CA SER A 113 4.99 -9.63 10.31
C SER A 113 3.80 -9.12 9.48
N PRO A 114 3.71 -9.49 8.18
CA PRO A 114 2.57 -9.12 7.36
C PRO A 114 1.26 -9.70 7.90
N THR A 115 0.20 -8.90 7.88
CA THR A 115 -1.09 -9.31 8.46
C THR A 115 -1.74 -10.50 7.75
N HIS A 116 -1.44 -10.70 6.45
CA HIS A 116 -1.96 -11.81 5.64
C HIS A 116 -1.32 -13.17 5.94
N HIS A 117 -0.22 -13.21 6.70
CA HIS A 117 0.47 -14.45 7.09
C HIS A 117 -0.31 -15.30 8.10
N LYS A 118 -1.39 -14.77 8.70
CA LYS A 118 -2.21 -15.50 9.68
C LYS A 118 -2.72 -16.84 9.16
N ASP A 119 -3.04 -16.92 7.87
CA ASP A 119 -3.60 -18.12 7.24
C ASP A 119 -2.51 -19.05 6.67
N PHE A 120 -1.25 -18.64 6.69
CA PHE A 120 -0.14 -19.40 6.11
C PHE A 120 0.30 -20.56 7.01
N ALA A 121 0.96 -21.55 6.44
CA ALA A 121 1.58 -22.63 7.19
C ALA A 121 2.69 -22.10 8.10
N LYS A 122 2.80 -22.64 9.32
CA LYS A 122 3.85 -22.24 10.26
C LYS A 122 5.24 -22.56 9.71
N PHE A 123 6.19 -21.66 9.96
CA PHE A 123 7.59 -21.85 9.59
C PHE A 123 8.12 -23.20 10.11
N GLY A 124 8.78 -23.97 9.23
CA GLY A 124 9.36 -25.28 9.56
C GLY A 124 8.35 -26.42 9.80
N SER A 125 7.05 -26.16 9.75
CA SER A 125 6.02 -27.19 10.00
C SER A 125 5.57 -27.87 8.72
N LYS A 126 6.26 -28.94 8.32
CA LYS A 126 5.87 -29.76 7.16
C LYS A 126 4.41 -30.25 7.27
N ASN A 127 4.00 -30.75 8.43
CA ASN A 127 2.64 -31.27 8.63
C ASN A 127 1.57 -30.20 8.46
N ASP A 128 1.82 -28.95 8.87
CA ASP A 128 0.87 -27.84 8.70
C ASP A 128 0.79 -27.40 7.24
N TYR A 129 1.94 -27.38 6.55
CA TYR A 129 2.00 -27.10 5.12
C TYR A 129 1.23 -28.15 4.29
N GLU A 130 1.47 -29.43 4.55
CA GLU A 130 0.79 -30.50 3.82
C GLU A 130 -0.72 -30.47 4.05
N LYS A 131 -1.19 -30.19 5.28
CA LYS A 131 -2.62 -30.04 5.56
C LYS A 131 -3.30 -28.88 4.82
N LYS A 132 -2.59 -27.79 4.57
CA LYS A 132 -3.16 -26.58 3.96
C LYS A 132 -3.06 -26.58 2.44
N TYR A 133 -2.03 -27.19 1.88
CA TYR A 133 -1.66 -27.02 0.47
C TYR A 133 -1.48 -28.32 -0.31
N LYS A 134 -1.42 -29.48 0.35
CA LYS A 134 -1.25 -30.77 -0.33
C LYS A 134 -2.59 -31.49 -0.39
N ASN A 135 -3.13 -31.62 -1.60
CA ASN A 135 -4.23 -32.53 -1.92
C ASN A 135 -3.68 -33.94 -2.11
#